data_AF-A0A643JXK0-F1
#
_entry.id   AF-A0A643JXK0-F1
#
_cell.length_a   1.000
_cell.length_b   1.000
_cell.length_c   1.000
_cell.angle_alpha   90.00
_cell.angle_beta   90.00
_cell.angle_gamma   90.00
#
_symmetry.space_group_name_H-M   'P 1'
#
loop_
_entity.id
_entity.type
_entity.pdbx_description
1 polymer ?
#
loop_
_entity_poly.entity_id
_entity_poly.type
_entity_poly.pdbx_seq_one_letter_code
_entity_poly.pdbx_strand_id
1 'polypeptide(L)'
;MPPIRRLVLDVMKPHEPSTVEFARKVAAAAGVDGVNALLLETDREVQNIRLVVEGDSIDVNEVEKRITNLGGTVHSIDEVIAGDEMVESRDVPQDWLPP
;
A
#
# COMPACT_ATOMS: atom_id res chain seq x y z
N MET A 1 -5.02 15.65 13.31
CA MET A 1 -4.94 14.17 13.46
C MET A 1 -3.48 13.77 13.34
N PRO A 2 -3.04 12.69 14.00
CA PRO A 2 -1.69 12.16 13.80
C PRO A 2 -1.49 11.78 12.32
N PRO A 3 -0.27 11.94 11.76
CA PRO A 3 -0.01 11.63 10.35
C PRO A 3 -0.01 10.13 10.10
N ILE A 4 -0.32 9.73 8.86
CA ILE A 4 -0.11 8.36 8.39
C ILE A 4 1.31 8.25 7.85
N ARG A 5 2.05 7.27 8.33
CA ARG A 5 3.47 7.03 8.03
C ARG A 5 3.69 5.88 7.06
N ARG A 6 2.91 4.82 7.18
CA ARG A 6 2.95 3.66 6.29
C ARG A 6 1.55 3.14 5.99
N LEU A 7 1.34 2.71 4.76
CA LEU A 7 0.23 1.88 4.32
C LEU A 7 0.76 0.63 3.62
N VAL A 8 0.25 -0.53 3.96
CA VAL A 8 0.41 -1.75 3.16
C VAL A 8 -0.93 -2.09 2.55
N LEU A 9 -0.99 -2.17 1.22
CA LEU A 9 -2.22 -2.32 0.45
C LEU A 9 -2.15 -3.60 -0.39
N ASP A 10 -3.21 -4.40 -0.37
CA ASP A 10 -3.49 -5.42 -1.38
C ASP A 10 -4.22 -4.74 -2.55
N VAL A 11 -3.61 -4.75 -3.74
CA VAL A 11 -4.11 -4.04 -4.91
C VAL A 11 -4.21 -4.97 -6.10
N MET A 12 -5.40 -5.04 -6.70
CA MET A 12 -5.57 -5.60 -8.03
C MET A 12 -5.37 -4.51 -9.07
N LYS A 13 -4.54 -4.76 -10.09
CA LYS A 13 -4.37 -3.84 -11.22
C LYS A 13 -4.54 -4.55 -12.56
N PRO A 14 -4.92 -3.85 -13.65
CA PRO A 14 -4.77 -4.36 -15.01
C PRO A 14 -3.29 -4.62 -15.35
N HIS A 15 -3.05 -5.35 -16.45
CA HIS A 15 -1.68 -5.56 -16.95
C HIS A 15 -0.98 -4.24 -17.33
N GLU A 16 -1.73 -3.31 -17.91
CA GLU A 16 -1.27 -1.96 -18.24
C GLU A 16 -1.96 -0.90 -17.38
N PRO A 17 -1.22 0.04 -16.76
CA PRO A 17 0.22 0.24 -16.91
C PRO A 17 1.08 -0.81 -16.18
N SER A 18 2.34 -0.94 -16.59
CA SER A 18 3.32 -1.81 -15.93
C SER A 18 3.45 -1.50 -14.43
N THR A 19 3.85 -2.49 -13.62
CA THR A 19 4.05 -2.31 -12.17
C THR A 19 5.02 -1.19 -11.84
N VAL A 20 6.04 -0.96 -12.68
CA VAL A 20 7.02 0.13 -12.51
C VAL A 20 6.34 1.49 -12.66
N GLU A 21 5.53 1.69 -13.70
CA GLU A 21 4.82 2.95 -13.89
C GLU A 21 3.74 3.14 -12.81
N PHE A 22 3.03 2.07 -12.46
CA PHE A 22 2.04 2.07 -11.38
C PHE A 22 2.67 2.58 -10.07
N ALA A 23 3.78 1.98 -9.65
CA ALA A 23 4.51 2.38 -8.44
C ALA A 23 4.99 3.84 -8.50
N ARG A 24 5.53 4.30 -9.64
CA ARG A 24 5.96 5.70 -9.83
C ARG A 24 4.81 6.68 -9.69
N LYS A 25 3.63 6.35 -10.23
CA LYS A 25 2.45 7.22 -10.19
C LYS A 25 1.84 7.31 -8.79
N VAL A 26 1.87 6.21 -8.04
CA VAL A 26 1.46 6.18 -6.62
C VAL A 26 2.46 6.94 -5.75
N ALA A 27 3.77 6.76 -5.98
CA ALA A 27 4.83 7.47 -5.24
C ALA A 27 4.79 8.99 -5.39
N ALA A 28 4.12 9.50 -6.42
CA ALA A 28 3.93 10.94 -6.64
C ALA A 28 2.73 11.54 -5.87
N ALA A 29 2.08 10.78 -4.97
CA ALA A 29 1.05 11.29 -4.08
C ALA A 29 1.65 12.20 -3.00
N ALA A 30 0.86 13.14 -2.47
CA ALA A 30 1.31 14.05 -1.43
C ALA A 30 1.68 13.29 -0.14
N GLY A 31 2.82 13.68 0.42
CA GLY A 31 3.33 13.12 1.67
C GLY A 31 3.86 11.69 1.57
N VAL A 32 4.08 11.18 0.35
CA VAL A 32 4.74 9.89 0.07
C VAL A 32 6.20 10.14 -0.28
N ASP A 33 7.10 9.44 0.42
CA ASP A 33 8.55 9.47 0.20
C ASP A 33 9.02 8.26 -0.61
N GLY A 34 8.31 7.13 -0.49
CA GLY A 34 8.68 5.90 -1.17
C GLY A 34 7.51 4.94 -1.36
N VAL A 35 7.60 4.14 -2.42
CA VAL A 35 6.66 3.04 -2.68
C VAL A 35 7.45 1.79 -3.07
N ASN A 36 7.20 0.69 -2.38
CA ASN A 36 7.55 -0.65 -2.81
C ASN A 36 6.33 -1.28 -3.50
N ALA A 37 6.54 -1.93 -4.65
CA ALA A 37 5.51 -2.70 -5.33
C ALA A 37 6.01 -4.11 -5.58
N LEU A 38 5.33 -5.10 -4.99
CA LEU A 38 5.62 -6.52 -5.13
C LEU A 38 4.50 -7.20 -5.91
N LEU A 39 4.82 -7.78 -7.06
CA LEU A 39 3.88 -8.64 -7.78
C LEU A 39 3.71 -9.95 -7.01
N LEU A 40 2.48 -10.24 -6.57
CA LEU A 40 2.16 -11.47 -5.86
C LEU A 40 1.68 -12.56 -6.82
N GLU A 41 0.74 -12.20 -7.69
CA GLU A 41 0.11 -13.14 -8.62
C GLU A 41 -0.23 -12.44 -9.94
N THR A 42 -0.26 -13.22 -11.02
CA THR A 42 -0.70 -12.76 -12.34
C THR A 42 -1.79 -13.69 -12.85
N ASP A 43 -2.97 -13.12 -13.06
CA ASP A 43 -4.13 -13.77 -13.65
C ASP A 43 -4.30 -13.36 -15.12
N ARG A 44 -5.32 -13.94 -15.77
CA ARG A 44 -5.64 -13.65 -17.18
C ARG A 44 -5.90 -12.17 -17.43
N GLU A 45 -6.62 -11.49 -16.56
CA GLU A 45 -7.10 -10.12 -16.79
C GLU A 45 -6.44 -9.09 -15.87
N VAL A 46 -5.91 -9.53 -14.73
CA VAL A 46 -5.42 -8.67 -13.65
C VAL A 46 -4.15 -9.22 -13.02
N GLN A 47 -3.48 -8.38 -12.26
CA GLN A 47 -2.33 -8.72 -11.43
C GLN A 47 -2.62 -8.31 -9.99
N ASN A 48 -2.38 -9.20 -9.04
CA ASN A 48 -2.38 -8.86 -7.63
C ASN A 48 -0.98 -8.36 -7.24
N ILE A 49 -0.89 -7.15 -6.71
CA ILE A 49 0.33 -6.57 -6.19
C ILE A 49 0.12 -6.13 -4.73
N ARG A 50 1.16 -6.28 -3.92
CA ARG A 50 1.27 -5.60 -2.62
C ARG A 50 2.00 -4.27 -2.81
N LEU A 51 1.38 -3.18 -2.38
CA LEU A 51 2.01 -1.88 -2.30
C LEU A 51 2.35 -1.56 -0.85
N VAL A 52 3.61 -1.19 -0.58
CA VAL A 52 4.01 -0.55 0.67
C VAL A 52 4.30 0.90 0.37
N VAL A 53 3.54 1.82 0.97
CA VAL A 53 3.67 3.26 0.80
C VAL A 53 4.19 3.82 2.12
N GLU A 54 5.29 4.57 2.08
CA GLU A 54 5.87 5.23 3.24
C GLU A 54 6.05 6.73 3.00
N GLY A 55 5.88 7.52 4.05
CA GLY A 55 6.22 8.93 4.03
C GLY A 55 5.84 9.66 5.32
N ASP A 56 6.06 10.97 5.36
CA ASP A 56 5.87 11.76 6.57
C ASP A 56 4.42 12.15 6.89
N SER A 57 3.57 12.26 5.87
CA SER A 57 2.16 12.67 6.03
C SER A 57 1.32 12.22 4.83
N ILE A 58 1.19 10.91 4.66
CA ILE A 58 0.55 10.31 3.48
C ILE A 58 -0.91 10.77 3.37
N ASP A 59 -1.25 11.40 2.24
CA ASP A 59 -2.66 11.61 1.87
C ASP A 59 -3.25 10.30 1.32
N VAL A 60 -3.88 9.53 2.21
CA VAL A 60 -4.50 8.24 1.90
C VAL A 60 -5.50 8.36 0.75
N ASN A 61 -6.31 9.43 0.72
CA ASN A 61 -7.30 9.62 -0.32
C ASN A 61 -6.64 9.87 -1.69
N GLU A 62 -5.53 10.58 -1.72
CA GLU A 62 -4.78 10.79 -2.96
C GLU A 62 -4.15 9.49 -3.48
N VAL A 63 -3.59 8.68 -2.58
CA VAL A 63 -3.06 7.34 -2.90
C VAL A 63 -4.16 6.47 -3.52
N GLU A 64 -5.31 6.34 -2.86
CA GLU A 64 -6.44 5.54 -3.36
C GLU A 64 -6.99 6.06 -4.69
N LYS A 65 -7.09 7.39 -4.86
CA LYS A 65 -7.50 8.01 -6.13
C LYS A 65 -6.52 7.68 -7.25
N ARG A 66 -5.21 7.72 -7.00
CA ARG A 66 -4.20 7.39 -8.00
C ARG A 66 -4.27 5.92 -8.40
N ILE A 67 -4.43 5.01 -7.44
CA ILE A 67 -4.64 3.58 -7.69
C ILE A 67 -5.86 3.39 -8.61
N THR A 68 -6.99 3.99 -8.24
CA THR A 68 -8.25 3.92 -9.02
C THR A 68 -8.08 4.49 -10.43
N ASN A 69 -7.41 5.64 -10.58
CA ASN A 69 -7.18 6.29 -11.87
C ASN A 69 -6.28 5.48 -12.82
N LEU A 70 -5.45 4.59 -12.28
CA LEU A 70 -4.63 3.65 -13.04
C LEU A 70 -5.38 2.35 -13.37
N GLY A 71 -6.67 2.27 -13.04
CA GLY A 71 -7.51 1.09 -13.22
C GLY A 71 -7.36 0.04 -12.12
N GLY A 72 -6.61 0.33 -11.05
CA GLY A 72 -6.45 -0.58 -9.93
C GLY A 72 -7.57 -0.44 -8.89
N THR A 73 -7.70 -1.46 -8.05
CA THR A 73 -8.65 -1.50 -6.93
C THR A 73 -7.91 -1.92 -5.67
N VAL A 74 -8.10 -1.19 -4.57
CA VAL A 74 -7.63 -1.61 -3.24
C VAL A 74 -8.59 -2.66 -2.71
N HIS A 75 -8.09 -3.88 -2.50
CA HIS A 75 -8.84 -4.98 -1.91
C HIS A 75 -8.89 -4.87 -0.39
N SER A 76 -7.74 -4.60 0.23
CA SER A 76 -7.61 -4.38 1.66
C SER A 76 -6.45 -3.45 2.00
N ILE A 77 -6.56 -2.83 3.18
CA ILE A 77 -5.44 -2.18 3.86
C ILE A 77 -4.93 -3.19 4.89
N ASP A 78 -3.79 -3.80 4.61
CA ASP A 78 -3.22 -4.90 5.39
C ASP A 78 -2.48 -4.40 6.64
N GLU A 79 -1.84 -3.23 6.56
CA GLU A 79 -1.10 -2.61 7.66
C GLU A 79 -1.17 -1.08 7.57
N VAL A 80 -1.24 -0.43 8.73
CA VAL A 80 -1.17 1.04 8.86
C VAL A 80 -0.26 1.40 10.02
N ILE A 81 0.65 2.34 9.79
CA ILE A 81 1.39 3.02 10.86
C ILE A 81 0.95 4.48 10.89
N ALA A 82 0.52 4.95 12.07
CA ALA A 82 0.07 6.32 12.29
C ALA A 82 0.73 6.92 13.54
N GLY A 83 1.09 8.20 13.48
CA GLY A 83 1.78 8.92 14.55
C GLY A 83 3.16 9.40 14.15
N ASP A 84 3.94 9.84 15.13
CA ASP A 84 5.25 10.44 14.90
C ASP A 84 6.39 9.41 14.79
N GLU A 85 6.12 8.15 15.15
CA GLU A 85 7.10 7.07 15.19
C GLU A 85 6.65 5.88 14.33
N MET A 86 7.63 5.17 13.75
CA MET A 86 7.40 3.91 13.05
C MET A 86 7.27 2.78 14.08
N VAL A 87 6.04 2.31 14.31
CA VAL A 87 5.76 1.19 15.21
C VAL A 87 5.61 -0.07 14.38
N GLU A 88 6.70 -0.82 14.24
CA GLU A 88 6.69 -2.10 13.54
C GLU A 88 5.81 -3.12 14.27
N SER A 89 5.07 -3.93 13.50
CA SER A 89 4.35 -5.06 14.05
C SER A 89 5.36 -6.02 14.67
N ARG A 90 5.17 -6.34 15.96
CA ARG A 90 5.90 -7.46 16.57
C ARG A 90 5.21 -8.71 16.06
N ASP A 91 5.96 -9.65 15.49
CA ASP A 91 5.45 -10.99 15.21
C ASP A 91 4.72 -11.47 16.47
N VAL A 92 3.39 -11.44 16.45
CA VAL A 92 2.60 -12.07 17.49
C VAL A 92 2.46 -13.49 16.99
N PRO A 93 3.09 -14.49 17.63
CA PRO A 93 2.82 -15.87 17.27
C PRO A 93 1.31 -16.07 17.34
N GLN A 94 0.73 -16.61 16.26
CA GLN A 94 -0.71 -16.82 16.11
C GLN A 94 -1.31 -17.69 17.24
N ASP A 95 -0.46 -18.35 18.03
CA ASP A 95 -0.76 -19.20 19.18
C ASP A 95 -0.89 -18.45 20.53
N TRP A 96 -0.76 -17.13 20.60
CA TRP A 96 -0.97 -16.42 21.87
C TRP A 96 -2.46 -16.33 22.24
N LEU A 97 -2.94 -17.36 22.92
CA LEU A 97 -4.12 -17.27 23.80
C LEU A 97 -3.62 -16.84 25.19
N PRO A 98 -4.02 -15.67 25.71
CA PRO A 98 -3.72 -15.33 27.10
C PRO A 98 -4.40 -16.34 28.05
N PRO A 99 -3.80 -16.61 29.23
CA PRO A 99 -4.37 -17.50 30.23
C PRO A 99 -5.69 -16.96 30.83
#